data_AF-A0A2T3NP77-F1
#
_entry.id   AF-A0A2T3NP77-F1
#
_cell.length_a   1.000
_cell.length_b   1.000
_cell.length_c   1.000
_cell.angle_alpha   90.00
_cell.angle_beta   90.00
_cell.angle_gamma   90.00
#
_symmetry.space_group_name_H-M   'P 1'
#
loop_
_entity.id
_entity.type
_entity.pdbx_description
1 polymer ?
#
loop_
_entity_poly.entity_id
_entity_poly.type
_entity_poly.pdbx_seq_one_letter_code
_entity_poly.pdbx_strand_id
1 'polypeptide(L)'
;MKNWQSVNRFDQLPDLPILAEIDVLVIGGGAAGVAAAVTAGNMGKNTWLIEKYGFCGGAAVAGLSGTICGMYMASDDQDAEPEQVVFGFTEKFRQALEDKGGVTGPQRYGKTYTVTHDPLMWREVADDMLEEAGVNVLLHTAVTGVIMEGDIFKGVVLESNAGQSIILAKQFVDASGDAAGIARAGFDYYFGDEGRIQNPTMFFRIAGVDLDKYLKYYGEDTICPPKVTENILAANASGDYDLPRHKIWIFPTTRDGELMVNATRLAGQDGRMLNVIDPVDFTEAEVFGRRQVRDYARFLNHFVPGCENAYVVDTGVEVGIRQTRSIVGVETLNNDDVVTCRKRQDGICRTPWPIELHSGDKPKLHWLLNDYYDVPFSTLIPVVGENIIVAGRCLSAEHEALASARVTAQCFEYGHAAGVAVVKAIDENKRIRDLDSQAIRAVMIENGSAL
;
A
#
# COMPACT_ATOMS: atom_id res chain seq x y z
N MET A 1 2.65 13.18 19.27
CA MET A 1 1.91 14.03 18.32
C MET A 1 1.76 15.40 18.94
N LYS A 2 2.05 16.46 18.18
CA LYS A 2 1.63 17.82 18.58
C LYS A 2 0.09 17.87 18.64
N ASN A 3 -0.48 18.88 19.30
CA ASN A 3 -1.91 19.05 19.61
C ASN A 3 -2.85 19.13 18.37
N TRP A 4 -2.91 18.09 17.56
CA TRP A 4 -3.83 17.97 16.42
C TRP A 4 -5.13 17.32 16.88
N GLN A 5 -6.27 17.94 16.56
CA GLN A 5 -7.57 17.34 16.77
C GLN A 5 -7.85 16.33 15.65
N SER A 6 -7.65 15.03 15.91
CA SER A 6 -7.92 13.98 14.93
C SER A 6 -9.40 13.63 14.80
N VAL A 7 -10.17 13.81 15.87
CA VAL A 7 -11.60 13.54 15.90
C VAL A 7 -12.35 14.74 15.34
N ASN A 8 -13.04 14.52 14.22
CA ASN A 8 -13.91 15.51 13.60
C ASN A 8 -15.21 14.81 13.21
N ARG A 9 -16.06 14.65 14.21
CA ARG A 9 -17.30 13.88 14.18
C ARG A 9 -18.49 14.82 14.35
N PHE A 10 -19.49 14.64 13.50
CA PHE A 10 -20.75 15.37 13.55
C PHE A 10 -21.88 14.39 13.88
N ASP A 11 -22.54 14.54 15.03
CA ASP A 11 -23.70 13.71 15.39
C ASP A 11 -25.03 14.22 14.77
N GLN A 12 -24.96 15.34 14.06
CA GLN A 12 -26.04 15.91 13.27
C GLN A 12 -25.47 16.40 11.94
N LEU A 13 -26.31 16.48 10.91
CA LEU A 13 -25.89 17.00 9.61
C LEU A 13 -25.43 18.46 9.76
N PRO A 14 -24.15 18.80 9.47
CA PRO A 14 -23.69 20.18 9.53
C PRO A 14 -24.30 21.01 8.40
N ASP A 15 -24.35 22.34 8.57
CA ASP A 15 -24.86 23.29 7.58
C ASP A 15 -23.87 23.47 6.42
N LEU A 16 -23.81 22.46 5.55
CA LEU A 16 -22.98 22.38 4.35
C LEU A 16 -23.80 21.79 3.20
N PRO A 17 -23.49 22.13 1.93
CA PRO A 17 -24.20 21.57 0.78
C PRO A 17 -23.98 20.06 0.66
N ILE A 18 -25.07 19.32 0.39
CA ILE A 18 -25.01 17.89 0.04
C ILE A 18 -24.69 17.78 -1.45
N LEU A 19 -23.55 17.17 -1.76
CA LEU A 19 -23.09 16.92 -3.13
C LEU A 19 -23.77 15.68 -3.74
N ALA A 20 -23.92 14.61 -2.94
CA ALA A 20 -24.51 13.36 -3.40
C ALA A 20 -25.04 12.50 -2.23
N GLU A 21 -26.03 11.66 -2.56
CA GLU A 21 -26.50 10.55 -1.73
C GLU A 21 -26.32 9.25 -2.53
N ILE A 22 -25.53 8.32 -2.00
CA ILE A 22 -25.01 7.18 -2.78
C ILE A 22 -25.08 5.86 -2.01
N ASP A 23 -24.75 4.75 -2.68
CA ASP A 23 -24.73 3.44 -2.05
C ASP A 23 -23.41 3.21 -1.31
N VAL A 24 -22.28 3.41 -1.99
CA VAL A 24 -20.94 3.09 -1.48
C VAL A 24 -20.01 4.28 -1.63
N LEU A 25 -19.38 4.68 -0.53
CA LEU A 25 -18.28 5.65 -0.55
C LEU A 25 -16.94 4.97 -0.23
N VAL A 26 -15.95 5.15 -1.10
CA VAL A 26 -14.57 4.71 -0.89
C VAL A 26 -13.67 5.89 -0.58
N ILE A 27 -12.97 5.84 0.55
CA ILE A 27 -12.05 6.88 1.02
C ILE A 27 -10.62 6.43 0.71
N GLY A 28 -9.96 7.10 -0.23
CA GLY A 28 -8.59 6.81 -0.68
C GLY A 28 -8.56 5.99 -1.97
N GLY A 29 -7.77 6.44 -2.94
CA GLY A 29 -7.58 5.84 -4.26
C GLY A 29 -6.28 5.03 -4.39
N GLY A 30 -5.79 4.43 -3.31
CA GLY A 30 -4.70 3.43 -3.39
C GLY A 30 -5.15 2.12 -4.03
N ALA A 31 -4.25 1.13 -4.14
CA ALA A 31 -4.56 -0.20 -4.70
C ALA A 31 -5.85 -0.81 -4.11
N ALA A 32 -6.01 -0.77 -2.79
CA ALA A 32 -7.20 -1.26 -2.11
C ALA A 32 -8.47 -0.46 -2.44
N GLY A 33 -8.36 0.86 -2.54
CA GLY A 33 -9.50 1.73 -2.83
C GLY A 33 -10.00 1.56 -4.27
N VAL A 34 -9.07 1.50 -5.23
CA VAL A 34 -9.40 1.21 -6.63
C VAL A 34 -10.09 -0.15 -6.74
N ALA A 35 -9.54 -1.20 -6.13
CA ALA A 35 -10.19 -2.51 -6.14
C ALA A 35 -11.59 -2.50 -5.52
N ALA A 36 -11.77 -1.84 -4.37
CA ALA A 36 -13.07 -1.75 -3.71
C ALA A 36 -14.11 -1.02 -4.56
N ALA A 37 -13.73 0.14 -5.12
CA ALA A 37 -14.63 0.97 -5.91
C ALA A 37 -15.02 0.29 -7.23
N VAL A 38 -14.04 -0.25 -7.96
CA VAL A 38 -14.28 -1.00 -9.22
C VAL A 38 -15.16 -2.23 -8.94
N THR A 39 -14.91 -2.94 -7.85
CA THR A 39 -15.75 -4.09 -7.47
C THR A 39 -17.20 -3.67 -7.21
N ALA A 40 -17.41 -2.64 -6.38
CA ALA A 40 -18.75 -2.17 -6.05
C ALA A 40 -19.50 -1.60 -7.26
N GLY A 41 -18.80 -0.85 -8.13
CA GLY A 41 -19.33 -0.31 -9.38
C GLY A 41 -19.75 -1.40 -10.36
N ASN A 42 -18.90 -2.41 -10.59
CA ASN A 42 -19.23 -3.57 -11.43
C ASN A 42 -20.40 -4.41 -10.91
N MET A 43 -20.63 -4.39 -9.59
CA MET A 43 -21.81 -5.01 -8.96
C MET A 43 -23.04 -4.07 -8.95
N GLY A 44 -22.98 -2.96 -9.68
CA GLY A 44 -24.12 -2.08 -9.97
C GLY A 44 -24.48 -1.09 -8.86
N LYS A 45 -23.58 -0.82 -7.91
CA LYS A 45 -23.83 0.19 -6.86
C LYS A 45 -23.40 1.57 -7.30
N ASN A 46 -24.20 2.59 -6.96
CA ASN A 46 -23.78 3.98 -7.11
C ASN A 46 -22.60 4.26 -6.18
N THR A 47 -21.41 4.30 -6.76
CA THR A 47 -20.15 4.27 -6.03
C THR A 47 -19.34 5.54 -6.33
N TRP A 48 -18.83 6.17 -5.27
CA TRP A 48 -17.91 7.29 -5.38
C TRP A 48 -16.59 6.96 -4.68
N LEU A 49 -15.48 7.42 -5.26
CA LEU A 49 -14.14 7.33 -4.72
C LEU A 49 -13.56 8.73 -4.50
N ILE A 50 -13.03 8.97 -3.30
CA ILE A 50 -12.42 10.25 -2.91
C ILE A 50 -10.91 10.07 -2.75
N GLU A 51 -10.11 10.91 -3.41
CA GLU A 51 -8.65 10.88 -3.37
C GLU A 51 -8.08 12.29 -3.18
N LYS A 52 -7.12 12.42 -2.26
CA LYS A 52 -6.47 13.69 -1.92
C LYS A 52 -5.48 14.14 -3.00
N TYR A 53 -4.91 13.19 -3.75
CA TYR A 53 -4.01 13.43 -4.86
C TYR A 53 -4.74 13.71 -6.17
N GLY A 54 -3.98 14.17 -7.17
CA GLY A 54 -4.47 14.37 -8.54
C GLY A 54 -4.46 13.10 -9.38
N PHE A 55 -4.41 11.92 -8.74
CA PHE A 55 -4.35 10.61 -9.38
C PHE A 55 -4.59 9.51 -8.35
N CYS A 56 -5.05 8.34 -8.81
CA CYS A 56 -5.08 7.10 -8.02
C CYS A 56 -3.70 6.41 -7.99
N GLY A 57 -3.46 5.62 -6.96
CA GLY A 57 -2.29 4.74 -6.81
C GLY A 57 -1.72 4.67 -5.41
N GLY A 58 -2.00 5.66 -4.54
CA GLY A 58 -1.53 5.68 -3.15
C GLY A 58 -0.03 5.38 -3.05
N ALA A 59 0.39 4.48 -2.16
CA ALA A 59 1.80 4.15 -1.97
C ALA A 59 2.49 3.58 -3.24
N ALA A 60 1.76 2.93 -4.15
CA ALA A 60 2.34 2.38 -5.38
C ALA A 60 2.85 3.49 -6.32
N VAL A 61 2.15 4.63 -6.35
CA VAL A 61 2.42 5.74 -7.27
C VAL A 61 2.94 6.97 -6.54
N ALA A 62 2.21 7.45 -5.51
CA ALA A 62 2.59 8.63 -4.75
C ALA A 62 3.86 8.39 -3.92
N GLY A 63 3.91 7.25 -3.23
CA GLY A 63 5.09 6.77 -2.50
C GLY A 63 6.15 6.11 -3.39
N LEU A 64 5.85 5.96 -4.68
CA LEU A 64 6.70 5.33 -5.71
C LEU A 64 7.17 3.92 -5.34
N SER A 65 6.35 3.16 -4.59
CA SER A 65 6.54 1.72 -4.38
C SER A 65 6.24 1.01 -5.71
N GLY A 66 7.21 1.10 -6.62
CA GLY A 66 7.09 0.76 -8.04
C GLY A 66 7.01 -0.73 -8.36
N THR A 67 6.63 -1.58 -7.39
CA THR A 67 6.53 -3.02 -7.58
C THR A 67 5.19 -3.57 -7.13
N ILE A 68 4.75 -4.66 -7.78
CA ILE A 68 3.66 -5.49 -7.27
C ILE A 68 4.29 -6.66 -6.52
N CYS A 69 4.47 -6.46 -5.21
CA CYS A 69 4.95 -7.49 -4.29
C CYS A 69 3.80 -8.41 -3.84
N GLY A 70 4.14 -9.64 -3.44
CA GLY A 70 3.21 -10.59 -2.82
C GLY A 70 2.45 -11.50 -3.78
N MET A 71 2.85 -11.56 -5.06
CA MET A 71 2.19 -12.41 -6.07
C MET A 71 2.74 -13.84 -6.14
N TYR A 72 4.04 -14.00 -5.90
CA TYR A 72 4.77 -15.23 -6.19
C TYR A 72 5.18 -15.98 -4.92
N MET A 73 5.22 -17.30 -5.00
CA MET A 73 5.74 -18.17 -3.95
C MET A 73 7.23 -17.90 -3.69
N ALA A 74 7.69 -18.08 -2.45
CA ALA A 74 9.10 -18.08 -2.15
C ALA A 74 9.68 -19.51 -2.18
N SER A 75 10.91 -19.69 -2.66
CA SER A 75 11.59 -20.99 -2.71
C SER A 75 13.05 -20.89 -2.27
N ASP A 76 13.57 -21.97 -1.70
CA ASP A 76 15.01 -22.14 -1.45
C ASP A 76 15.78 -22.63 -2.70
N ASP A 77 15.05 -23.14 -3.69
CA ASP A 77 15.62 -23.51 -4.98
C ASP A 77 15.90 -22.24 -5.81
N GLN A 78 17.18 -21.97 -6.05
CA GLN A 78 17.61 -20.78 -6.80
C GLN A 78 17.23 -20.88 -8.28
N ASP A 79 17.00 -22.08 -8.80
CA ASP A 79 16.63 -22.31 -10.19
C ASP A 79 15.11 -22.42 -10.38
N ALA A 80 14.32 -22.25 -9.30
CA ALA A 80 12.87 -22.27 -9.38
C ALA A 80 12.33 -21.08 -10.19
N GLU A 81 11.51 -21.39 -11.19
CA GLU A 81 10.73 -20.42 -11.96
C GLU A 81 9.67 -19.73 -11.07
N PRO A 82 9.24 -18.50 -11.40
CA PRO A 82 8.23 -17.78 -10.64
C PRO A 82 6.88 -18.51 -10.63
N GLU A 83 6.44 -18.96 -9.46
CA GLU A 83 5.11 -19.56 -9.24
C GLU A 83 4.14 -18.52 -8.67
N GLN A 84 3.17 -18.06 -9.46
CA GLN A 84 2.15 -17.12 -9.00
C GLN A 84 1.08 -17.84 -8.16
N VAL A 85 0.74 -17.28 -7.00
CA VAL A 85 -0.25 -17.85 -6.06
C VAL A 85 -1.33 -16.86 -5.63
N VAL A 86 -1.23 -15.60 -6.05
CA VAL A 86 -2.26 -14.57 -5.86
C VAL A 86 -2.78 -14.11 -7.21
N PHE A 87 -4.10 -14.20 -7.39
CA PHE A 87 -4.82 -13.92 -8.63
C PHE A 87 -5.91 -12.88 -8.38
N GLY A 88 -7.09 -13.01 -8.98
CA GLY A 88 -8.22 -12.11 -8.73
C GLY A 88 -8.00 -10.70 -9.27
N PHE A 89 -8.37 -9.69 -8.48
CA PHE A 89 -8.24 -8.29 -8.89
C PHE A 89 -6.77 -7.93 -9.14
N THR A 90 -5.86 -8.49 -8.33
CA THR A 90 -4.41 -8.28 -8.50
C THR A 90 -3.95 -8.64 -9.90
N GLU A 91 -4.30 -9.84 -10.37
CA GLU A 91 -3.87 -10.32 -11.69
C GLU A 91 -4.56 -9.54 -12.81
N LYS A 92 -5.85 -9.22 -12.65
CA LYS A 92 -6.56 -8.37 -13.62
C LYS A 92 -5.87 -7.01 -13.79
N PHE A 93 -5.45 -6.38 -12.70
CA PHE A 93 -4.74 -5.10 -12.74
C PHE A 93 -3.33 -5.25 -13.33
N ARG A 94 -2.58 -6.30 -12.95
CA ARG A 94 -1.25 -6.60 -13.52
C ARG A 94 -1.33 -6.83 -15.02
N GLN A 95 -2.32 -7.57 -15.50
CA GLN A 95 -2.53 -7.83 -16.92
C GLN A 95 -2.87 -6.54 -17.68
N ALA A 96 -3.72 -5.68 -17.11
CA ALA A 96 -4.03 -4.39 -17.73
C ALA A 96 -2.80 -3.46 -17.83
N LEU A 97 -1.87 -3.54 -16.88
CA LEU A 97 -0.56 -2.89 -16.99
C LEU A 97 0.28 -3.50 -18.11
N GLU A 98 0.34 -4.83 -18.19
CA GLU A 98 1.09 -5.56 -19.22
C GLU A 98 0.60 -5.25 -20.63
N ASP A 99 -0.71 -5.17 -20.83
CA ASP A 99 -1.33 -4.84 -22.12
C ASP A 99 -0.93 -3.43 -22.61
N LYS A 100 -0.53 -2.53 -21.70
CA LYS A 100 0.02 -1.20 -21.99
C LYS A 100 1.56 -1.15 -22.02
N GLY A 101 2.25 -2.26 -21.77
CA GLY A 101 3.70 -2.30 -21.61
C GLY A 101 4.19 -1.65 -20.30
N GLY A 102 3.30 -1.52 -19.31
CA GLY A 102 3.50 -0.82 -18.04
C GLY A 102 3.95 -1.70 -16.89
N VAL A 103 4.31 -2.95 -17.14
CA VAL A 103 4.90 -3.84 -16.14
C VAL A 103 5.99 -4.71 -16.76
N THR A 104 7.02 -5.01 -15.98
CA THR A 104 8.07 -5.95 -16.41
C THR A 104 7.62 -7.40 -16.27
N GLY A 105 8.37 -8.33 -16.86
CA GLY A 105 8.34 -9.72 -16.43
C GLY A 105 8.78 -9.89 -14.96
N PRO A 106 8.58 -11.09 -14.37
CA PRO A 106 9.02 -11.36 -13.01
C PRO A 106 10.53 -11.14 -12.83
N GLN A 107 10.89 -10.41 -11.78
CA GLN A 107 12.26 -10.12 -11.38
C GLN A 107 12.55 -10.78 -10.03
N ARG A 108 13.75 -11.33 -9.88
CA ARG A 108 14.15 -12.02 -8.65
C ARG A 108 14.26 -11.03 -7.48
N TYR A 109 13.67 -11.42 -6.36
CA TYR A 109 13.67 -10.70 -5.09
C TYR A 109 14.09 -11.68 -3.99
N GLY A 110 15.40 -11.89 -3.83
CA GLY A 110 15.92 -12.91 -2.91
C GLY A 110 15.37 -14.30 -3.22
N LYS A 111 14.43 -14.78 -2.40
CA LYS A 111 13.80 -16.10 -2.52
C LYS A 111 12.45 -16.11 -3.23
N THR A 112 11.94 -14.95 -3.65
CA THR A 112 10.67 -14.83 -4.38
C THR A 112 10.87 -13.94 -5.60
N TYR A 113 9.76 -13.53 -6.22
CA TYR A 113 9.74 -12.65 -7.37
C TYR A 113 8.82 -11.45 -7.12
N THR A 114 9.06 -10.39 -7.88
CA THR A 114 8.15 -9.24 -7.99
C THR A 114 8.16 -8.72 -9.42
N VAL A 115 7.20 -7.88 -9.78
CA VAL A 115 7.19 -7.18 -11.06
C VAL A 115 7.26 -5.68 -10.82
N THR A 116 7.99 -4.96 -11.66
CA THR A 116 8.12 -3.50 -11.58
C THR A 116 7.12 -2.86 -12.52
N HIS A 117 6.36 -1.86 -12.04
CA HIS A 117 5.34 -1.15 -12.82
C HIS A 117 5.76 0.29 -13.14
N ASP A 118 5.28 0.81 -14.27
CA ASP A 118 5.38 2.21 -14.63
C ASP A 118 4.30 3.01 -13.86
N PRO A 119 4.68 4.02 -13.06
CA PRO A 119 3.74 4.74 -12.21
C PRO A 119 2.76 5.64 -12.97
N LEU A 120 3.02 5.98 -14.24
CA LEU A 120 2.06 6.71 -15.08
C LEU A 120 1.02 5.75 -15.65
N MET A 121 1.47 4.61 -16.19
CA MET A 121 0.56 3.60 -16.71
C MET A 121 -0.29 2.97 -15.60
N TRP A 122 0.21 2.89 -14.37
CA TRP A 122 -0.61 2.53 -13.21
C TRP A 122 -1.82 3.45 -13.08
N ARG A 123 -1.62 4.78 -13.16
CA ARG A 123 -2.70 5.78 -13.04
C ARG A 123 -3.71 5.59 -14.15
N GLU A 124 -3.24 5.47 -15.38
CA GLU A 124 -4.08 5.27 -16.56
C GLU A 124 -4.93 4.00 -16.44
N VAL A 125 -4.36 2.88 -15.99
CA VAL A 125 -5.12 1.64 -15.75
C VAL A 125 -6.19 1.83 -14.69
N ALA A 126 -5.88 2.53 -13.59
CA ALA A 126 -6.88 2.79 -12.56
C ALA A 126 -7.99 3.73 -13.05
N ASP A 127 -7.65 4.78 -13.80
CA ASP A 127 -8.63 5.69 -14.40
C ASP A 127 -9.56 4.91 -15.34
N ASP A 128 -9.00 4.10 -16.26
CA ASP A 128 -9.75 3.25 -17.18
C ASP A 128 -10.70 2.30 -16.42
N MET A 129 -10.19 1.56 -15.43
CA MET A 129 -11.00 0.59 -14.69
C MET A 129 -12.11 1.24 -13.84
N LEU A 130 -11.86 2.42 -13.27
CA LEU A 130 -12.85 3.17 -12.50
C LEU A 130 -13.96 3.73 -13.41
N GLU A 131 -13.59 4.30 -14.56
CA GLU A 131 -14.54 4.80 -15.55
C GLU A 131 -15.39 3.68 -16.14
N GLU A 132 -14.78 2.55 -16.53
CA GLU A 132 -15.49 1.37 -17.03
C GLU A 132 -16.50 0.81 -16.01
N ALA A 133 -16.16 0.87 -14.71
CA ALA A 133 -17.04 0.45 -13.63
C ALA A 133 -18.12 1.50 -13.26
N GLY A 134 -18.15 2.66 -13.92
CA GLY A 134 -19.11 3.74 -13.66
C GLY A 134 -18.92 4.43 -12.32
N VAL A 135 -17.71 4.40 -11.76
CA VAL A 135 -17.39 5.04 -10.48
C VAL A 135 -17.21 6.54 -10.67
N ASN A 136 -17.84 7.34 -9.80
CA ASN A 136 -17.58 8.78 -9.77
C ASN A 136 -16.33 9.06 -8.91
N VAL A 137 -15.32 9.70 -9.49
CA VAL A 137 -14.04 9.97 -8.80
C VAL A 137 -13.90 11.46 -8.50
N LEU A 138 -13.60 11.79 -7.23
CA LEU A 138 -13.17 13.14 -6.85
C LEU A 138 -11.70 13.13 -6.42
N LEU A 139 -10.85 13.58 -7.31
CA LEU A 139 -9.43 13.86 -7.04
C LEU A 139 -9.29 15.20 -6.31
N HIS A 140 -8.09 15.47 -5.75
CA HIS A 140 -7.80 16.71 -5.00
C HIS A 140 -8.80 17.02 -3.88
N THR A 141 -9.37 15.99 -3.28
CA THR A 141 -10.46 16.12 -2.31
C THR A 141 -10.10 15.34 -1.04
N ALA A 142 -10.09 16.03 0.10
CA ALA A 142 -9.80 15.43 1.39
C ALA A 142 -11.10 15.15 2.15
N VAL A 143 -11.21 13.99 2.79
CA VAL A 143 -12.21 13.77 3.85
C VAL A 143 -11.71 14.47 5.11
N THR A 144 -12.45 15.43 5.63
CA THR A 144 -12.05 16.23 6.81
C THR A 144 -12.88 15.91 8.04
N GLY A 145 -14.10 15.41 7.89
CA GLY A 145 -14.95 14.96 9.00
C GLY A 145 -15.90 13.84 8.61
N VAL A 146 -16.58 13.27 9.61
CA VAL A 146 -17.55 12.17 9.43
C VAL A 146 -18.86 12.52 10.12
N ILE A 147 -19.97 12.12 9.52
CA ILE A 147 -21.33 12.33 10.04
C ILE A 147 -21.82 10.98 10.56
N MET A 148 -22.27 10.95 11.81
CA MET A 148 -22.57 9.74 12.56
C MET A 148 -23.98 9.78 13.16
N GLU A 149 -24.61 8.61 13.26
CA GLU A 149 -25.80 8.38 14.07
C GLU A 149 -25.51 7.18 14.99
N GLY A 150 -25.16 7.45 16.25
CA GLY A 150 -24.57 6.42 17.11
C GLY A 150 -23.27 5.88 16.51
N ASP A 151 -23.20 4.57 16.24
CA ASP A 151 -22.04 3.91 15.63
C ASP A 151 -22.19 3.70 14.11
N ILE A 152 -23.22 4.31 13.51
CA ILE A 152 -23.50 4.21 12.07
C ILE A 152 -22.95 5.44 11.35
N PHE A 153 -22.14 5.23 10.32
CA PHE A 153 -21.72 6.29 9.42
C PHE A 153 -22.88 6.70 8.51
N LYS A 154 -23.16 7.99 8.42
CA LYS A 154 -24.19 8.56 7.53
C LYS A 154 -23.58 9.28 6.34
N GLY A 155 -22.39 9.84 6.51
CA GLY A 155 -21.70 10.59 5.47
C GLY A 155 -20.33 11.09 5.88
N VAL A 156 -19.69 11.82 4.98
CA VAL A 156 -18.41 12.50 5.21
C VAL A 156 -18.51 13.97 4.86
N VAL A 157 -17.71 14.78 5.54
CA VAL A 157 -17.42 16.16 5.14
C VAL A 157 -16.16 16.15 4.29
N LEU A 158 -16.27 16.76 3.11
CA LEU A 158 -15.21 16.89 2.11
C LEU A 158 -14.66 18.31 2.10
N GLU A 159 -13.38 18.45 1.75
CA GLU A 159 -12.74 19.72 1.49
C GLU A 159 -11.92 19.65 0.20
N SER A 160 -12.10 20.65 -0.65
CA SER A 160 -11.28 20.91 -1.83
C SER A 160 -11.13 22.42 -2.04
N ASN A 161 -10.37 22.83 -3.05
CA ASN A 161 -10.26 24.25 -3.42
C ASN A 161 -11.59 24.86 -3.91
N ALA A 162 -12.61 24.05 -4.21
CA ALA A 162 -13.95 24.52 -4.52
C ALA A 162 -14.79 24.87 -3.27
N GLY A 163 -14.36 24.42 -2.08
CA GLY A 163 -15.08 24.60 -0.81
C GLY A 163 -15.34 23.28 -0.08
N GLN A 164 -16.26 23.33 0.88
CA GLN A 164 -16.69 22.19 1.69
C GLN A 164 -18.07 21.70 1.27
N SER A 165 -18.23 20.37 1.22
CA SER A 165 -19.48 19.70 0.87
C SER A 165 -19.62 18.38 1.62
N ILE A 166 -20.80 17.77 1.54
CA ILE A 166 -21.13 16.48 2.16
C ILE A 166 -21.41 15.42 1.09
N ILE A 167 -20.97 14.19 1.33
CA ILE A 167 -21.53 13.00 0.68
C ILE A 167 -22.17 12.11 1.74
N LEU A 168 -23.42 11.72 1.52
CA LEU A 168 -24.12 10.70 2.32
C LEU A 168 -24.02 9.35 1.61
N ALA A 169 -23.79 8.27 2.36
CA ALA A 169 -23.70 6.93 1.80
C ALA A 169 -24.27 5.86 2.73
N LYS A 170 -24.68 4.72 2.16
CA LYS A 170 -25.18 3.57 2.92
C LYS A 170 -24.05 2.75 3.54
N GLN A 171 -22.96 2.57 2.80
CA GLN A 171 -21.77 1.82 3.23
C GLN A 171 -20.49 2.58 2.90
N PHE A 172 -19.44 2.32 3.69
CA PHE A 172 -18.15 3.00 3.59
C PHE A 172 -17.01 2.00 3.52
N VAL A 173 -16.03 2.27 2.65
CA VAL A 173 -14.73 1.61 2.64
C VAL A 173 -13.65 2.63 2.99
N ASP A 174 -13.00 2.50 4.13
CA ASP A 174 -11.82 3.29 4.47
C ASP A 174 -10.57 2.61 3.92
N ALA A 175 -10.18 3.01 2.71
CA ALA A 175 -8.98 2.58 2.02
C ALA A 175 -7.89 3.68 2.04
N SER A 176 -7.94 4.59 3.02
CA SER A 176 -7.03 5.75 3.11
C SER A 176 -5.59 5.35 3.39
N GLY A 177 -5.38 4.12 3.87
CA GLY A 177 -4.10 3.61 4.35
C GLY A 177 -3.70 4.11 5.73
N ASP A 178 -4.45 5.06 6.31
CA ASP A 178 -4.18 5.67 7.63
C ASP A 178 -5.38 5.59 8.58
N ALA A 179 -6.38 4.74 8.27
CA ALA A 179 -7.65 4.63 9.00
C ALA A 179 -8.30 6.01 9.24
N ALA A 180 -8.30 6.86 8.21
CA ALA A 180 -8.65 8.27 8.28
C ALA A 180 -10.10 8.52 8.70
N GLY A 181 -11.05 7.69 8.23
CA GLY A 181 -12.45 7.74 8.62
C GLY A 181 -12.67 7.24 10.04
N ILE A 182 -12.02 6.12 10.40
CA ILE A 182 -12.05 5.53 11.75
C ILE A 182 -11.56 6.54 12.80
N ALA A 183 -10.39 7.14 12.56
CA ALA A 183 -9.80 8.12 13.47
C ALA A 183 -10.68 9.38 13.62
N ARG A 184 -11.33 9.83 12.54
CA ARG A 184 -12.25 10.98 12.58
C ARG A 184 -13.52 10.70 13.35
N ALA A 185 -14.02 9.47 13.30
CA ALA A 185 -15.18 9.01 14.06
C ALA A 185 -14.90 8.90 15.57
N GLY A 186 -13.62 8.98 15.98
CA GLY A 186 -13.20 8.77 17.36
C GLY A 186 -13.17 7.31 17.77
N PHE A 187 -13.11 6.39 16.81
CA PHE A 187 -12.97 4.95 17.07
C PHE A 187 -11.51 4.57 17.36
N ASP A 188 -11.33 3.45 18.04
CA ASP A 188 -10.02 2.99 18.49
C ASP A 188 -9.14 2.51 17.34
N TYR A 189 -7.86 2.85 17.44
CA TYR A 189 -6.79 2.43 16.56
C TYR A 189 -5.47 2.41 17.34
N TYR A 190 -4.47 1.72 16.80
CA TYR A 190 -3.13 1.67 17.39
C TYR A 190 -2.05 1.93 16.35
N PHE A 191 -0.83 2.18 16.83
CA PHE A 191 0.36 2.37 16.01
C PHE A 191 1.33 1.22 16.24
N GLY A 192 1.41 0.30 15.27
CA GLY A 192 2.34 -0.83 15.30
C GLY A 192 2.46 -1.49 16.67
N ASP A 193 3.69 -1.61 17.18
CA ASP A 193 4.01 -2.26 18.45
C ASP A 193 4.21 -1.22 19.55
N GLU A 194 3.20 -1.00 20.39
CA GLU A 194 3.23 -0.01 21.49
C GLU A 194 3.66 1.42 21.04
N GLY A 195 3.25 1.84 19.84
CA GLY A 195 3.64 3.13 19.26
C GLY A 195 4.81 3.05 18.28
N ARG A 196 5.52 1.92 18.23
CA ARG A 196 6.62 1.68 17.29
C ARG A 196 6.08 1.30 15.91
N ILE A 197 6.48 2.08 14.91
CA ILE A 197 6.10 1.89 13.50
C ILE A 197 7.33 1.66 12.62
N GLN A 198 7.11 1.15 11.41
CA GLN A 198 8.19 0.96 10.43
C GLN A 198 8.59 2.28 9.77
N ASN A 199 9.90 2.50 9.64
CA ASN A 199 10.45 3.73 9.06
C ASN A 199 9.95 3.95 7.62
N PRO A 200 9.59 5.18 7.22
CA PRO A 200 9.30 5.50 5.83
C PRO A 200 10.56 5.46 4.95
N THR A 201 10.36 5.48 3.63
CA THR A 201 11.42 5.55 2.63
C THR A 201 11.04 6.56 1.56
N MET A 202 12.01 7.26 0.99
CA MET A 202 11.86 7.92 -0.29
C MET A 202 12.42 7.02 -1.38
N PHE A 203 11.53 6.42 -2.17
CA PHE A 203 11.87 5.78 -3.43
C PHE A 203 12.23 6.83 -4.47
N PHE A 204 13.09 6.45 -5.42
CA PHE A 204 13.48 7.32 -6.52
C PHE A 204 13.84 6.52 -7.77
N ARG A 205 13.75 7.16 -8.93
CA ARG A 205 14.21 6.62 -10.20
C ARG A 205 15.50 7.29 -10.64
N ILE A 206 16.37 6.53 -11.26
CA ILE A 206 17.53 7.04 -11.98
C ILE A 206 17.46 6.59 -13.44
N ALA A 207 17.94 7.43 -14.35
CA ALA A 207 18.11 7.10 -15.77
C ALA A 207 19.53 7.41 -16.21
N GLY A 208 19.88 7.05 -17.45
CA GLY A 208 21.25 7.17 -17.96
C GLY A 208 22.15 6.02 -17.53
N VAL A 209 21.56 4.86 -17.25
CA VAL A 209 22.26 3.64 -16.85
C VAL A 209 22.59 2.80 -18.07
N ASP A 210 23.83 2.32 -18.16
CA ASP A 210 24.19 1.21 -19.06
C ASP A 210 23.77 -0.10 -18.38
N LEU A 211 22.60 -0.62 -18.76
CA LEU A 211 21.99 -1.78 -18.11
C LEU A 211 22.82 -3.05 -18.26
N ASP A 212 23.46 -3.27 -19.41
CA ASP A 212 24.30 -4.46 -19.62
C ASP A 212 25.49 -4.47 -18.66
N LYS A 213 26.18 -3.32 -18.54
CA LYS A 213 27.30 -3.17 -17.62
C LYS A 213 26.85 -3.24 -16.16
N TYR A 214 25.70 -2.64 -15.85
CA TYR A 214 25.07 -2.71 -14.53
C TYR A 214 24.76 -4.15 -14.16
N LEU A 215 24.02 -4.90 -14.98
CA LEU A 215 23.62 -6.28 -14.69
C LEU A 215 24.82 -7.22 -14.55
N LYS A 216 25.86 -7.04 -15.38
CA LYS A 216 27.11 -7.80 -15.26
C LYS A 216 27.81 -7.58 -13.92
N TYR A 217 27.67 -6.40 -13.33
CA TYR A 217 28.20 -6.10 -12.01
C TYR A 217 27.21 -6.46 -10.90
N TYR A 218 25.97 -5.96 -10.93
CA TYR A 218 25.01 -6.09 -9.85
C TYR A 218 24.44 -7.51 -9.72
N GLY A 219 24.23 -8.20 -10.84
CA GLY A 219 23.50 -9.47 -10.90
C GLY A 219 22.01 -9.28 -11.20
N GLU A 220 21.29 -10.41 -11.31
CA GLU A 220 19.86 -10.44 -11.66
C GLU A 220 18.92 -10.31 -10.45
N ASP A 221 19.42 -10.53 -9.23
CA ASP A 221 18.65 -10.28 -8.00
C ASP A 221 18.52 -8.77 -7.78
N THR A 222 17.30 -8.30 -7.56
CA THR A 222 17.01 -6.89 -7.27
C THR A 222 17.55 -6.46 -5.91
N ILE A 223 17.80 -7.41 -5.01
CA ILE A 223 18.50 -7.18 -3.75
C ILE A 223 20.00 -7.02 -3.99
N CYS A 224 20.60 -5.96 -3.42
CA CYS A 224 22.02 -5.69 -3.68
C CYS A 224 22.96 -6.85 -3.25
N PRO A 225 23.96 -7.20 -4.06
CA PRO A 225 24.92 -8.24 -3.72
C PRO A 225 25.88 -7.80 -2.60
N PRO A 226 26.57 -8.73 -1.91
CA PRO A 226 27.48 -8.40 -0.80
C PRO A 226 28.51 -7.31 -1.12
N LYS A 227 29.08 -7.31 -2.33
CA LYS A 227 30.04 -6.29 -2.79
C LYS A 227 29.48 -4.87 -2.81
N VAL A 228 28.18 -4.70 -3.11
CA VAL A 228 27.52 -3.39 -3.04
C VAL A 228 27.30 -2.99 -1.60
N THR A 229 26.88 -3.92 -0.73
CA THR A 229 26.77 -3.67 0.73
C THR A 229 28.11 -3.25 1.33
N GLU A 230 29.21 -3.91 0.97
CA GLU A 230 30.57 -3.57 1.40
C GLU A 230 30.98 -2.17 0.94
N ASN A 231 30.69 -1.82 -0.32
CA ASN A 231 30.93 -0.47 -0.83
C ASN A 231 30.12 0.59 -0.10
N ILE A 232 28.84 0.33 0.22
CA ILE A 232 27.99 1.25 1.00
C ILE A 232 28.62 1.48 2.38
N LEU A 233 29.03 0.42 3.06
CA LEU A 233 29.67 0.53 4.39
C LEU A 233 30.97 1.32 4.33
N ALA A 234 31.81 1.07 3.34
CA ALA A 234 33.07 1.81 3.16
C ALA A 234 32.84 3.29 2.84
N ALA A 235 31.88 3.59 1.96
CA ALA A 235 31.51 4.97 1.62
C ALA A 235 30.90 5.72 2.83
N ASN A 236 30.03 5.08 3.59
CA ASN A 236 29.44 5.67 4.79
C ASN A 236 30.51 5.91 5.87
N ALA A 237 31.48 4.99 6.01
CA ALA A 237 32.58 5.12 6.97
C ALA A 237 33.59 6.23 6.63
N SER A 238 33.64 6.72 5.38
CA SER A 238 34.51 7.84 5.00
C SER A 238 34.00 9.19 5.53
N GLY A 239 32.70 9.28 5.83
CA GLY A 239 32.01 10.52 6.19
C GLY A 239 31.57 11.38 5.00
N ASP A 240 31.81 10.93 3.75
CA ASP A 240 31.45 11.68 2.53
C ASP A 240 30.01 11.42 2.05
N TYR A 241 29.34 10.44 2.66
CA TYR A 241 27.98 9.99 2.33
C TYR A 241 27.18 9.70 3.60
N ASP A 242 25.86 9.95 3.55
CA ASP A 242 24.88 9.46 4.53
C ASP A 242 24.07 8.32 3.90
N LEU A 243 24.49 7.07 4.15
CA LEU A 243 23.89 5.85 3.58
C LEU A 243 23.38 4.94 4.70
N PRO A 244 22.32 5.33 5.44
CA PRO A 244 21.89 4.65 6.68
C PRO A 244 21.30 3.25 6.47
N ARG A 245 21.06 2.85 5.21
CA ARG A 245 20.61 1.51 4.82
C ARG A 245 21.69 0.81 4.01
N HIS A 246 22.18 -0.30 4.52
CA HIS A 246 23.29 -1.03 3.89
C HIS A 246 22.83 -2.12 2.90
N LYS A 247 21.58 -2.58 3.04
CA LYS A 247 20.95 -3.52 2.11
C LYS A 247 19.83 -2.79 1.37
N ILE A 248 20.05 -2.55 0.08
CA ILE A 248 19.18 -1.76 -0.79
C ILE A 248 18.58 -2.64 -1.89
N TRP A 249 17.51 -2.15 -2.51
CA TRP A 249 16.86 -2.81 -3.63
C TRP A 249 16.86 -1.89 -4.84
N ILE A 250 17.16 -2.47 -5.99
CA ILE A 250 17.24 -1.78 -7.27
C ILE A 250 16.57 -2.66 -8.32
N PHE A 251 15.62 -2.08 -9.05
CA PHE A 251 14.78 -2.80 -10.00
C PHE A 251 14.92 -2.16 -11.38
N PRO A 252 15.33 -2.91 -12.42
CA PRO A 252 15.06 -2.53 -13.80
C PRO A 252 13.58 -2.19 -14.02
N THR A 253 13.31 -1.09 -14.71
CA THR A 253 11.93 -0.68 -15.05
C THR A 253 11.55 -1.17 -16.45
N THR A 254 10.37 -0.78 -16.92
CA THR A 254 9.92 -1.03 -18.30
C THR A 254 10.68 -0.18 -19.34
N ARG A 255 11.52 0.76 -18.90
CA ARG A 255 12.26 1.69 -19.77
C ARG A 255 13.75 1.33 -19.76
N ASP A 256 14.32 1.25 -20.96
CA ASP A 256 15.76 1.00 -21.11
C ASP A 256 16.59 2.11 -20.44
N GLY A 257 17.67 1.71 -19.78
CA GLY A 257 18.56 2.60 -19.05
C GLY A 257 17.97 3.27 -17.80
N GLU A 258 16.82 2.80 -17.29
CA GLU A 258 16.16 3.30 -16.07
C GLU A 258 16.14 2.23 -14.96
N LEU A 259 16.40 2.67 -13.72
CA LEU A 259 16.33 1.85 -12.51
C LEU A 259 15.44 2.53 -11.47
N MET A 260 14.62 1.74 -10.77
CA MET A 260 13.90 2.13 -9.56
C MET A 260 14.71 1.75 -8.32
N VAL A 261 14.86 2.65 -7.36
CA VAL A 261 15.76 2.47 -6.21
C VAL A 261 15.02 2.65 -4.89
N ASN A 262 15.07 1.61 -4.05
CA ASN A 262 14.66 1.64 -2.64
C ASN A 262 15.88 1.54 -1.74
N ALA A 263 16.44 2.69 -1.39
CA ALA A 263 17.69 2.75 -0.64
C ALA A 263 17.59 3.57 0.65
N THR A 264 16.66 4.51 0.77
CA THR A 264 16.67 5.42 1.91
C THR A 264 16.10 4.78 3.19
N ARG A 265 16.51 5.28 4.36
CA ARG A 265 15.93 4.93 5.66
C ARG A 265 15.75 6.22 6.45
N LEU A 266 14.49 6.64 6.58
CA LEU A 266 14.18 7.93 7.14
C LEU A 266 13.91 7.82 8.65
N ALA A 267 14.70 8.55 9.42
CA ALA A 267 14.53 8.78 10.85
C ALA A 267 14.65 10.29 11.09
N GLY A 268 14.13 10.76 12.23
CA GLY A 268 14.26 12.15 12.62
C GLY A 268 15.71 12.52 12.87
N GLN A 269 16.03 13.82 12.80
CA GLN A 269 17.38 14.34 13.04
C GLN A 269 17.90 14.01 14.45
N ASP A 270 16.99 13.85 15.39
CA ASP A 270 17.23 13.43 16.78
C ASP A 270 17.20 11.90 16.95
N GLY A 271 17.12 11.15 15.85
CA GLY A 271 17.12 9.69 15.81
C GLY A 271 15.76 9.04 16.08
N ARG A 272 14.70 9.83 16.32
CA ARG A 272 13.36 9.28 16.59
C ARG A 272 12.71 8.69 15.33
N MET A 273 11.67 7.88 15.52
CA MET A 273 10.81 7.46 14.42
C MET A 273 9.97 8.62 13.90
N LEU A 274 9.77 8.67 12.58
CA LEU A 274 8.93 9.66 11.93
C LEU A 274 7.53 9.08 11.71
N ASN A 275 6.54 9.60 12.43
CA ASN A 275 5.15 9.24 12.24
C ASN A 275 4.50 10.20 11.25
N VAL A 276 4.44 9.80 9.99
CA VAL A 276 4.01 10.62 8.85
C VAL A 276 2.51 10.97 8.82
N ILE A 277 1.75 10.63 9.87
CA ILE A 277 0.45 11.28 10.10
C ILE A 277 0.61 12.70 10.69
N ASP A 278 1.73 12.98 11.36
CA ASP A 278 2.06 14.31 11.88
C ASP A 278 2.75 15.09 10.76
N PRO A 279 2.20 16.23 10.30
CA PRO A 279 2.78 17.02 9.22
C PRO A 279 4.22 17.46 9.49
N VAL A 280 4.61 17.60 10.77
CA VAL A 280 5.98 17.97 11.14
C VAL A 280 6.94 16.83 10.81
N ASP A 281 6.61 15.61 11.24
CA ASP A 281 7.41 14.41 10.95
C ASP A 281 7.42 14.10 9.47
N PHE A 282 6.30 14.32 8.79
CA PHE A 282 6.19 14.12 7.35
C PHE A 282 7.07 15.10 6.59
N THR A 283 7.01 16.39 6.93
CA THR A 283 7.89 17.42 6.34
C THR A 283 9.37 17.09 6.56
N GLU A 284 9.69 16.60 7.76
CA GLU A 284 11.03 16.13 8.10
C GLU A 284 11.46 14.98 7.17
N ALA A 285 10.63 13.93 7.07
CA ALA A 285 10.86 12.78 6.21
C ALA A 285 11.08 13.19 4.74
N GLU A 286 10.28 14.13 4.24
CA GLU A 286 10.35 14.63 2.87
C GLU A 286 11.69 15.32 2.56
N VAL A 287 12.10 16.25 3.44
CA VAL A 287 13.32 17.04 3.23
C VAL A 287 14.56 16.14 3.34
N PHE A 288 14.60 15.23 4.31
CA PHE A 288 15.74 14.31 4.46
C PHE A 288 15.75 13.20 3.44
N GLY A 289 14.59 12.72 3.02
CA GLY A 289 14.47 11.76 1.93
C GLY A 289 15.14 12.27 0.67
N ARG A 290 14.84 13.50 0.25
CA ARG A 290 15.46 14.10 -0.94
C ARG A 290 16.97 14.27 -0.81
N ARG A 291 17.48 14.50 0.40
CA ARG A 291 18.93 14.58 0.66
C ARG A 291 19.59 13.20 0.55
N GLN A 292 19.06 12.18 1.24
CA GLN A 292 19.56 10.81 1.15
C GLN A 292 19.51 10.27 -0.28
N VAL A 293 18.45 10.58 -1.05
CA VAL A 293 18.37 10.23 -2.48
C VAL A 293 19.60 10.71 -3.25
N ARG A 294 20.08 11.93 -2.98
CA ARG A 294 21.27 12.48 -3.67
C ARG A 294 22.55 11.77 -3.27
N ASP A 295 22.69 11.38 -2.01
CA ASP A 295 23.86 10.62 -1.55
C ASP A 295 23.88 9.19 -2.11
N TYR A 296 22.72 8.51 -2.12
CA TYR A 296 22.62 7.21 -2.80
C TYR A 296 22.86 7.33 -4.30
N ALA A 297 22.32 8.35 -4.98
CA ALA A 297 22.58 8.55 -6.41
C ALA A 297 24.07 8.81 -6.71
N ARG A 298 24.74 9.63 -5.89
CA ARG A 298 26.21 9.83 -5.98
C ARG A 298 26.96 8.53 -5.73
N PHE A 299 26.55 7.76 -4.74
CA PHE A 299 27.15 6.46 -4.44
C PHE A 299 27.03 5.51 -5.64
N LEU A 300 25.84 5.37 -6.22
CA LEU A 300 25.63 4.54 -7.40
C LEU A 300 26.51 5.00 -8.57
N ASN A 301 26.56 6.31 -8.82
CA ASN A 301 27.39 6.88 -9.88
C ASN A 301 28.89 6.54 -9.74
N HIS A 302 29.43 6.62 -8.53
CA HIS A 302 30.86 6.42 -8.28
C HIS A 302 31.27 4.95 -8.10
N PHE A 303 30.39 4.11 -7.56
CA PHE A 303 30.77 2.78 -7.08
C PHE A 303 30.04 1.62 -7.76
N VAL A 304 29.03 1.89 -8.59
CA VAL A 304 28.28 0.85 -9.31
C VAL A 304 28.51 0.98 -10.82
N PRO A 305 29.30 0.08 -11.43
CA PRO A 305 29.50 0.03 -12.87
C PRO A 305 28.18 0.09 -13.65
N GLY A 306 28.14 0.89 -14.72
CA GLY A 306 26.95 1.14 -15.53
C GLY A 306 26.17 2.37 -15.09
N CYS A 307 26.37 2.87 -13.87
CA CYS A 307 25.70 4.06 -13.35
C CYS A 307 26.52 5.35 -13.51
N GLU A 308 27.65 5.35 -14.24
CA GLU A 308 28.56 6.50 -14.31
C GLU A 308 27.95 7.78 -14.90
N ASN A 309 26.90 7.63 -15.72
CA ASN A 309 26.14 8.76 -16.27
C ASN A 309 24.74 8.86 -15.67
N ALA A 310 24.46 8.09 -14.62
CA ALA A 310 23.14 8.04 -14.04
C ALA A 310 22.77 9.34 -13.34
N TYR A 311 21.52 9.76 -13.50
CA TYR A 311 20.95 10.94 -12.84
C TYR A 311 19.57 10.62 -12.27
N VAL A 312 19.20 11.29 -11.18
CA VAL A 312 17.87 11.15 -10.58
C VAL A 312 16.83 11.77 -11.51
N VAL A 313 15.88 10.95 -11.95
CA VAL A 313 14.74 11.35 -12.77
C VAL A 313 13.68 11.99 -11.89
N ASP A 314 13.26 11.27 -10.85
CA ASP A 314 12.20 11.70 -9.95
C ASP A 314 12.24 10.95 -8.61
N THR A 315 11.56 11.49 -7.61
CA THR A 315 11.21 10.79 -6.36
C THR A 315 9.71 10.49 -6.33
N GLY A 316 9.24 9.78 -5.31
CA GLY A 316 7.82 9.85 -4.97
C GLY A 316 7.40 11.29 -4.68
N VAL A 317 6.12 11.61 -4.93
CA VAL A 317 5.53 12.90 -4.52
C VAL A 317 5.24 12.94 -3.02
N GLU A 318 5.26 11.78 -2.38
CA GLU A 318 5.36 11.62 -0.93
C GLU A 318 6.39 10.52 -0.58
N VAL A 319 6.89 10.49 0.66
CA VAL A 319 7.61 9.34 1.18
C VAL A 319 6.72 8.11 1.23
N GLY A 320 7.25 6.97 0.80
CA GLY A 320 6.62 5.67 0.92
C GLY A 320 6.36 5.31 2.39
N ILE A 321 5.07 5.30 2.73
CA ILE A 321 4.58 5.02 4.07
C ILE A 321 4.40 3.51 4.26
N ARG A 322 5.04 2.96 5.29
CA ARG A 322 4.96 1.52 5.61
C ARG A 322 3.88 1.23 6.65
N GLN A 323 3.80 2.02 7.71
CA GLN A 323 2.88 1.76 8.81
C GLN A 323 2.53 3.06 9.53
N THR A 324 1.26 3.19 9.86
CA THR A 324 0.70 4.31 10.63
C THR A 324 -0.37 3.74 11.57
N ARG A 325 -1.64 4.08 11.37
CA ARG A 325 -2.76 3.56 12.16
C ARG A 325 -3.23 2.22 11.61
N SER A 326 -3.36 1.25 12.50
CA SER A 326 -4.15 0.03 12.30
C SER A 326 -5.42 0.13 13.14
N ILE A 327 -6.55 -0.32 12.58
CA ILE A 327 -7.81 -0.37 13.35
C ILE A 327 -7.71 -1.38 14.49
N VAL A 328 -8.52 -1.20 15.53
CA VAL A 328 -8.89 -2.31 16.41
C VAL A 328 -9.97 -3.12 15.70
N GLY A 329 -9.56 -4.23 15.09
CA GLY A 329 -10.44 -5.11 14.33
C GLY A 329 -11.17 -6.15 15.18
N VAL A 330 -12.24 -6.74 14.64
CA VAL A 330 -12.94 -7.89 15.24
C VAL A 330 -11.97 -9.07 15.46
N GLU A 331 -11.01 -9.22 14.57
CA GLU A 331 -9.85 -10.11 14.73
C GLU A 331 -8.56 -9.32 14.47
N THR A 332 -7.44 -9.79 15.03
CA THR A 332 -6.10 -9.29 14.72
C THR A 332 -5.30 -10.40 14.07
N LEU A 333 -4.70 -10.13 12.92
CA LEU A 333 -3.74 -11.04 12.29
C LEU A 333 -2.47 -11.11 13.16
N ASN A 334 -2.17 -12.29 13.68
CA ASN A 334 -1.03 -12.46 14.59
C ASN A 334 0.23 -12.84 13.83
N ASN A 335 1.39 -12.56 14.42
CA ASN A 335 2.69 -12.96 13.89
C ASN A 335 2.77 -14.49 13.72
N ASP A 336 2.14 -15.25 14.63
CA ASP A 336 2.09 -16.71 14.57
C ASP A 336 1.31 -17.24 13.35
N ASP A 337 0.23 -16.56 12.96
CA ASP A 337 -0.54 -16.93 11.76
C ASP A 337 0.34 -16.85 10.50
N VAL A 338 1.26 -15.87 10.46
CA VAL A 338 2.22 -15.67 9.37
C VAL A 338 3.33 -16.71 9.41
N VAL A 339 4.01 -16.87 10.56
CA VAL A 339 5.18 -17.76 10.71
C VAL A 339 4.81 -19.24 10.54
N THR A 340 3.57 -19.61 10.90
CA THR A 340 3.07 -20.99 10.74
C THR A 340 2.32 -21.23 9.43
N CYS A 341 2.28 -20.24 8.53
CA CYS A 341 1.60 -20.33 7.23
C CYS A 341 0.12 -20.76 7.35
N ARG A 342 -0.59 -20.20 8.35
CA ARG A 342 -1.91 -20.69 8.74
C ARG A 342 -2.92 -20.50 7.60
N LYS A 343 -3.59 -21.60 7.22
CA LYS A 343 -4.73 -21.60 6.29
C LYS A 343 -6.03 -21.38 7.02
N ARG A 344 -6.95 -20.66 6.40
CA ARG A 344 -8.18 -20.21 7.05
C ARG A 344 -9.39 -20.34 6.15
N GLN A 345 -10.49 -20.81 6.73
CA GLN A 345 -11.78 -20.88 6.03
C GLN A 345 -12.36 -19.48 5.80
N ASP A 346 -12.12 -18.53 6.70
CA ASP A 346 -12.52 -17.14 6.60
C ASP A 346 -11.48 -16.23 5.91
N GLY A 347 -10.44 -16.83 5.31
CA GLY A 347 -9.41 -16.12 4.55
C GLY A 347 -9.95 -15.42 3.31
N ILE A 348 -9.51 -14.20 3.03
CA ILE A 348 -9.89 -13.44 1.81
C ILE A 348 -8.70 -13.12 0.91
N CYS A 349 -7.50 -13.49 1.32
CA CYS A 349 -6.31 -13.34 0.48
C CYS A 349 -5.22 -14.33 0.94
N ARG A 350 -4.57 -14.98 -0.03
CA ARG A 350 -3.32 -15.72 0.19
C ARG A 350 -2.15 -14.75 0.24
N THR A 351 -1.22 -14.95 1.17
CA THR A 351 -0.03 -14.11 1.30
C THR A 351 1.24 -14.96 1.34
N PRO A 352 2.02 -15.01 0.23
CA PRO A 352 3.32 -15.67 0.18
C PRO A 352 4.48 -14.73 0.60
N TRP A 353 4.18 -13.47 0.93
CA TRP A 353 5.22 -12.47 1.19
C TRP A 353 5.91 -12.69 2.54
N PRO A 354 7.25 -12.59 2.62
CA PRO A 354 7.95 -12.72 3.89
C PRO A 354 7.54 -11.64 4.89
N ILE A 355 7.82 -11.87 6.18
CA ILE A 355 7.91 -10.75 7.13
C ILE A 355 9.13 -9.93 6.72
N GLU A 356 8.90 -8.74 6.16
CA GLU A 356 9.93 -7.78 5.80
C GLU A 356 9.87 -6.57 6.73
N LEU A 357 10.49 -6.71 7.90
CA LEU A 357 10.44 -5.69 8.92
C LEU A 357 11.57 -4.66 8.73
N HIS A 358 11.20 -3.44 8.36
CA HIS A 358 12.14 -2.33 8.22
C HIS A 358 12.35 -1.61 9.56
N SER A 359 13.21 -2.19 10.39
CA SER A 359 13.75 -1.59 11.60
C SER A 359 15.27 -1.79 11.65
N GLY A 360 16.01 -0.88 12.31
CA GLY A 360 17.48 -0.97 12.39
C GLY A 360 18.19 -0.77 11.03
N ASP A 361 19.48 -1.14 10.96
CA ASP A 361 20.35 -0.88 9.79
C ASP A 361 20.17 -1.90 8.65
N LYS A 362 19.58 -3.07 8.96
CA LYS A 362 19.23 -4.13 8.02
C LYS A 362 17.80 -4.61 8.28
N PRO A 363 16.99 -4.83 7.23
CA PRO A 363 15.66 -5.42 7.39
C PRO A 363 15.75 -6.83 8.01
N LYS A 364 14.80 -7.19 8.87
CA LYS A 364 14.59 -8.58 9.31
C LYS A 364 13.69 -9.26 8.26
N LEU A 365 14.15 -10.39 7.71
CA LEU A 365 13.42 -11.19 6.73
C LEU A 365 13.11 -12.58 7.31
N HIS A 366 11.84 -12.97 7.30
CA HIS A 366 11.39 -14.34 7.56
C HIS A 366 10.61 -14.85 6.35
N TRP A 367 11.22 -15.79 5.62
CA TRP A 367 10.68 -16.33 4.37
C TRP A 367 9.67 -17.45 4.62
N LEU A 368 8.55 -17.40 3.89
CA LEU A 368 7.53 -18.44 3.86
C LEU A 368 7.83 -19.38 2.68
N LEU A 369 8.65 -20.40 2.91
CA LEU A 369 9.19 -21.23 1.84
C LEU A 369 8.16 -22.25 1.35
N ASN A 370 7.86 -22.21 0.05
CA ASN A 370 6.89 -23.05 -0.64
C ASN A 370 5.52 -23.06 0.05
N ASP A 371 5.16 -21.97 0.72
CA ASP A 371 3.94 -21.84 1.48
C ASP A 371 3.47 -20.37 1.59
N TYR A 372 2.25 -20.19 2.10
CA TYR A 372 1.60 -18.89 2.30
C TYR A 372 0.72 -18.93 3.55
N TYR A 373 0.20 -17.81 4.01
CA TYR A 373 -0.90 -17.80 4.99
C TYR A 373 -2.13 -17.12 4.41
N ASP A 374 -3.27 -17.32 5.06
CA ASP A 374 -4.52 -16.66 4.68
C ASP A 374 -4.82 -15.49 5.63
N VAL A 375 -5.21 -14.36 5.07
CA VAL A 375 -5.62 -13.16 5.84
C VAL A 375 -7.12 -13.26 6.15
N PRO A 376 -7.55 -13.33 7.42
CA PRO A 376 -8.96 -13.46 7.77
C PRO A 376 -9.76 -12.19 7.45
N PHE A 377 -10.99 -12.35 6.94
CA PHE A 377 -11.90 -11.24 6.62
C PHE A 377 -12.12 -10.28 7.80
N SER A 378 -12.29 -10.81 9.00
CA SER A 378 -12.57 -10.05 10.23
C SER A 378 -11.47 -9.05 10.61
N THR A 379 -10.26 -9.17 10.05
CA THR A 379 -9.16 -8.21 10.26
C THR A 379 -9.42 -6.85 9.60
N LEU A 380 -10.34 -6.80 8.63
CA LEU A 380 -10.77 -5.60 7.92
C LEU A 380 -11.94 -4.90 8.63
N ILE A 381 -12.57 -5.53 9.61
CA ILE A 381 -13.80 -5.04 10.23
C ILE A 381 -13.48 -4.40 11.57
N PRO A 382 -13.73 -3.09 11.78
CA PRO A 382 -13.53 -2.47 13.07
C PRO A 382 -14.52 -3.01 14.12
N VAL A 383 -14.11 -3.05 15.39
CA VAL A 383 -14.99 -3.52 16.50
C VAL A 383 -16.21 -2.63 16.73
N VAL A 384 -16.11 -1.35 16.35
CA VAL A 384 -17.20 -0.35 16.36
C VAL A 384 -17.31 0.23 14.95
N GLY A 385 -18.55 0.48 14.51
CA GLY A 385 -18.86 0.84 13.12
C GLY A 385 -19.63 -0.26 12.43
N GLU A 386 -20.92 -0.06 12.17
CA GLU A 386 -21.78 -1.13 11.67
C GLU A 386 -21.79 -1.24 10.13
N ASN A 387 -21.42 -0.16 9.44
CA ASN A 387 -21.49 0.00 7.97
C ASN A 387 -20.18 0.56 7.37
N ILE A 388 -19.06 0.33 8.05
CA ILE A 388 -17.72 0.67 7.56
C ILE A 388 -16.79 -0.55 7.61
N ILE A 389 -15.98 -0.71 6.57
CA ILE A 389 -14.89 -1.68 6.51
C ILE A 389 -13.61 -0.98 6.09
N VAL A 390 -12.45 -1.43 6.55
CA VAL A 390 -11.16 -0.88 6.11
C VAL A 390 -10.49 -1.78 5.09
N ALA A 391 -9.63 -1.23 4.25
CA ALA A 391 -8.85 -2.02 3.29
C ALA A 391 -7.44 -1.44 3.09
N GLY A 392 -6.51 -2.30 2.72
CA GLY A 392 -5.09 -1.95 2.59
C GLY A 392 -4.34 -1.99 3.93
N ARG A 393 -3.28 -1.18 4.05
CA ARG A 393 -2.29 -1.26 5.17
C ARG A 393 -2.81 -0.89 6.57
N CYS A 394 -4.09 -0.56 6.71
CA CYS A 394 -4.71 -0.18 7.99
C CYS A 394 -5.53 -1.29 8.65
N LEU A 395 -5.51 -2.51 8.10
CA LEU A 395 -6.07 -3.70 8.75
C LEU A 395 -5.53 -3.93 10.17
N SER A 396 -6.29 -4.66 10.97
CA SER A 396 -5.85 -5.09 12.30
C SER A 396 -4.84 -6.23 12.20
N ALA A 397 -3.58 -5.94 12.49
CA ALA A 397 -2.49 -6.90 12.47
C ALA A 397 -1.38 -6.50 13.44
N GLU A 398 -0.75 -7.50 14.05
CA GLU A 398 0.47 -7.30 14.83
C GLU A 398 1.59 -6.69 13.95
N HIS A 399 2.57 -6.05 14.59
CA HIS A 399 3.58 -5.25 13.89
C HIS A 399 4.42 -6.04 12.86
N GLU A 400 4.80 -7.28 13.16
CA GLU A 400 5.56 -8.10 12.22
C GLU A 400 4.63 -8.70 11.15
N ALA A 401 3.44 -9.16 11.52
CA ALA A 401 2.43 -9.65 10.59
C ALA A 401 2.06 -8.60 9.53
N LEU A 402 1.86 -7.35 9.94
CA LEU A 402 1.57 -6.25 9.02
C LEU A 402 2.72 -6.03 8.02
N ALA A 403 3.98 -6.28 8.42
CA ALA A 403 5.13 -6.16 7.52
C ALA A 403 5.09 -7.14 6.34
N SER A 404 4.36 -8.25 6.49
CA SER A 404 4.07 -9.20 5.42
C SER A 404 2.76 -8.86 4.68
N ALA A 405 1.69 -8.58 5.42
CA ALA A 405 0.33 -8.47 4.88
C ALA A 405 0.08 -7.20 4.03
N ARG A 406 0.84 -6.13 4.22
CA ARG A 406 0.53 -4.80 3.64
C ARG A 406 1.00 -4.55 2.20
N VAL A 407 1.42 -5.57 1.47
CA VAL A 407 2.00 -5.38 0.13
C VAL A 407 0.93 -5.26 -0.97
N THR A 408 1.33 -4.79 -2.16
CA THR A 408 0.42 -4.31 -3.21
C THR A 408 -0.62 -5.35 -3.64
N ALA A 409 -0.21 -6.61 -3.89
CA ALA A 409 -1.13 -7.67 -4.29
C ALA A 409 -2.23 -7.90 -3.24
N GLN A 410 -1.82 -8.06 -1.98
CA GLN A 410 -2.75 -8.24 -0.87
C GLN A 410 -3.69 -7.04 -0.70
N CYS A 411 -3.19 -5.81 -0.88
CA CYS A 411 -4.03 -4.62 -0.82
C CYS A 411 -5.13 -4.61 -1.90
N PHE A 412 -4.84 -5.05 -3.13
CA PHE A 412 -5.87 -5.20 -4.16
C PHE A 412 -6.94 -6.22 -3.72
N GLU A 413 -6.54 -7.40 -3.22
CA GLU A 413 -7.50 -8.42 -2.78
C GLU A 413 -8.30 -7.98 -1.54
N TYR A 414 -7.71 -7.20 -0.62
CA TYR A 414 -8.45 -6.61 0.51
C TYR A 414 -9.51 -5.64 0.02
N GLY A 415 -9.17 -4.82 -0.97
CA GLY A 415 -10.12 -3.94 -1.64
C GLY A 415 -11.24 -4.71 -2.33
N HIS A 416 -10.90 -5.77 -3.06
CA HIS A 416 -11.87 -6.66 -3.71
C HIS A 416 -12.84 -7.27 -2.69
N ALA A 417 -12.33 -7.84 -1.61
CA ALA A 417 -13.14 -8.38 -0.51
C ALA A 417 -14.04 -7.31 0.11
N ALA A 418 -13.51 -6.11 0.37
CA ALA A 418 -14.27 -5.00 0.94
C ALA A 418 -15.39 -4.52 0.00
N GLY A 419 -15.11 -4.42 -1.30
CA GLY A 419 -16.10 -4.07 -2.32
C GLY A 419 -17.25 -5.07 -2.37
N VAL A 420 -16.95 -6.38 -2.37
CA VAL A 420 -17.97 -7.43 -2.29
C VAL A 420 -18.78 -7.31 -0.98
N ALA A 421 -18.10 -7.11 0.15
CA ALA A 421 -18.74 -7.06 1.46
C ALA A 421 -19.76 -5.92 1.58
N VAL A 422 -19.40 -4.70 1.16
CA VAL A 422 -20.32 -3.55 1.26
C VAL A 422 -21.53 -3.72 0.33
N VAL A 423 -21.35 -4.31 -0.84
CA VAL A 423 -22.45 -4.63 -1.76
C VAL A 423 -23.40 -5.64 -1.11
N LYS A 424 -22.87 -6.74 -0.57
CA LYS A 424 -23.67 -7.78 0.09
C LYS A 424 -24.37 -7.25 1.34
N ALA A 425 -23.72 -6.40 2.11
CA ALA A 425 -24.33 -5.73 3.27
C ALA A 425 -25.57 -4.92 2.88
N ILE A 426 -25.53 -4.21 1.74
CA ILE A 426 -26.69 -3.48 1.19
C ILE A 426 -27.77 -4.46 0.73
N ASP A 427 -27.41 -5.46 -0.08
CA ASP A 427 -28.38 -6.36 -0.71
C ASP A 427 -29.08 -7.28 0.29
N GLU A 428 -28.37 -7.70 1.32
CA GLU A 428 -28.91 -8.55 2.38
C GLU A 428 -29.49 -7.75 3.56
N ASN A 429 -29.34 -6.42 3.54
CA ASN A 429 -29.68 -5.52 4.65
C ASN A 429 -29.07 -6.02 5.98
N LYS A 430 -27.78 -6.34 5.95
CA LYS A 430 -27.00 -6.84 7.09
C LYS A 430 -25.87 -5.90 7.43
N ARG A 431 -25.45 -5.95 8.68
CA ARG A 431 -24.18 -5.33 9.10
C ARG A 431 -23.02 -6.09 8.48
N ILE A 432 -21.94 -5.39 8.18
CA ILE A 432 -20.75 -6.01 7.56
C ILE A 432 -20.22 -7.17 8.43
N ARG A 433 -20.21 -6.99 9.75
CA ARG A 433 -19.74 -8.00 10.72
C ARG A 433 -20.63 -9.25 10.83
N ASP A 434 -21.86 -9.19 10.32
CA ASP A 434 -22.80 -10.31 10.34
C ASP A 434 -22.83 -11.07 8.99
N LEU A 435 -21.97 -10.67 8.03
CA LEU A 435 -21.87 -11.35 6.75
C LEU A 435 -21.15 -12.69 6.89
N ASP A 436 -21.59 -13.67 6.10
CA ASP A 436 -20.88 -14.93 5.95
C ASP A 436 -19.65 -14.72 5.05
N SER A 437 -18.46 -14.91 5.60
CA SER A 437 -17.21 -14.79 4.86
C SER A 437 -17.13 -15.79 3.69
N GLN A 438 -17.80 -16.94 3.77
CA GLN A 438 -17.85 -17.90 2.65
C GLN A 438 -18.58 -17.31 1.45
N ALA A 439 -19.64 -16.55 1.68
CA ALA A 439 -20.38 -15.90 0.59
C ALA A 439 -19.57 -14.78 -0.08
N ILE A 440 -18.68 -14.13 0.67
CA ILE A 440 -17.72 -13.15 0.12
C ILE A 440 -16.67 -13.87 -0.72
N ARG A 441 -16.05 -14.92 -0.17
CA ARG A 441 -15.07 -15.75 -0.88
C ARG A 441 -15.62 -16.33 -2.18
N ALA A 442 -16.86 -16.82 -2.18
CA ALA A 442 -17.48 -17.36 -3.38
C ALA A 442 -17.49 -16.35 -4.53
N VAL A 443 -17.88 -15.11 -4.27
CA VAL A 443 -17.87 -14.03 -5.28
C VAL A 443 -16.43 -13.66 -5.68
N MET A 444 -15.47 -13.69 -4.75
CA MET A 444 -14.07 -13.46 -5.09
C MET A 444 -13.50 -14.55 -6.01
N ILE A 445 -13.84 -15.82 -5.76
CA ILE A 445 -13.46 -16.97 -6.60
C ILE A 445 -14.10 -16.87 -7.98
N GLU A 446 -15.38 -16.51 -8.05
CA GLU A 446 -16.07 -16.23 -9.33
C GLU A 446 -15.38 -15.12 -10.13
N ASN A 447 -14.79 -14.14 -9.43
CA ASN A 447 -13.99 -13.05 -9.98
C ASN A 447 -12.50 -13.41 -10.19
N GLY A 448 -12.14 -14.69 -10.12
CA GLY A 448 -10.81 -15.19 -10.45
C GLY A 448 -9.80 -15.24 -9.29
N SER A 449 -10.22 -15.01 -8.05
CA SER A 449 -9.35 -15.19 -6.87
C SER A 449 -9.06 -16.67 -6.63
N ALA A 450 -7.87 -16.99 -6.13
CA ALA A 450 -7.41 -18.37 -5.94
C ALA A 450 -7.76 -18.98 -4.57
N LEU A 451 -8.74 -18.42 -3.86
CA LEU A 451 -9.10 -18.80 -2.48
C LEU A 451 -9.61 -20.23 -2.31
#